data_AF-A0AAP1Y9V9-F1
#
_entry.id   AF-A0AAP1Y9V9-F1
#
_cell.length_a   1.000
_cell.length_b   1.000
_cell.length_c   1.000
_cell.angle_alpha   90.00
_cell.angle_beta   90.00
_cell.angle_gamma   90.00
#
_symmetry.space_group_name_H-M   'P 1'
#
loop_
_entity.id
_entity.type
_entity.pdbx_description
1 polymer ?
#
loop_
_entity_poly.entity_id
_entity_poly.type
_entity_poly.pdbx_seq_one_letter_code
_entity_poly.pdbx_strand_id
1 'polypeptide(L)'
;MPEAIRRLPFLPSIESAYAQGYRRLIYQPSYTEPELLLKYSEDALLICGTFGADVMSVFMSTMRAGGGTAKEEALLGRVVAIAATTPFPSNDGIKMVADLYLANQSSTGKISTFDEIEQFLIGHLVARWQDGLADLLDSGIVSVDQAKTAFPRSRNIEAFLTGYLKQKTPLAAS
;
A
#
# COMPACT_ATOMS: atom_id res chain seq x y z
N MET A 1 -6.08 -5.02 22.29
CA MET A 1 -5.35 -3.78 21.99
C MET A 1 -4.12 -3.71 22.90
N PRO A 2 -2.90 -3.58 22.36
CA PRO A 2 -1.66 -3.47 23.13
C PRO A 2 -1.70 -2.32 24.14
N GLU A 3 -1.04 -2.49 25.30
CA GLU A 3 -1.09 -1.51 26.39
C GLU A 3 -0.50 -0.14 26.00
N ALA A 4 0.54 -0.12 25.17
CA ALA A 4 1.13 1.11 24.64
C ALA A 4 0.12 1.97 23.86
N ILE A 5 -0.81 1.35 23.15
CA ILE A 5 -1.85 2.05 22.37
C ILE A 5 -2.93 2.63 23.30
N ARG A 6 -3.21 2.00 24.45
CA ARG A 6 -4.18 2.51 25.44
C ARG A 6 -3.76 3.83 26.07
N ARG A 7 -2.47 4.16 26.05
CA ARG A 7 -1.92 5.40 26.62
C ARG A 7 -1.96 6.57 25.64
N LEU A 8 -2.31 6.34 24.38
CA LEU A 8 -2.44 7.42 23.39
C LEU A 8 -3.76 8.18 23.61
N PRO A 9 -3.75 9.52 23.53
CA PRO A 9 -4.98 10.30 23.60
C PRO A 9 -5.87 9.93 22.42
N PHE A 10 -7.04 9.37 22.71
CA PHE A 10 -8.06 9.08 21.70
C PHE A 10 -9.00 10.26 21.59
N LEU A 11 -9.02 10.88 20.41
CA LEU A 11 -9.86 12.04 20.11
C LEU A 11 -10.92 11.66 19.08
N PRO A 12 -12.11 12.28 19.13
CA PRO A 12 -13.25 11.85 18.33
C PRO A 12 -13.09 12.16 16.84
N SER A 13 -12.18 13.05 16.45
CA SER A 13 -11.97 13.45 15.06
C SER A 13 -10.60 14.09 14.80
N ILE A 14 -10.21 14.19 13.52
CA ILE A 14 -8.99 14.87 13.07
C ILE A 14 -9.02 16.35 13.45
N GLU A 15 -10.17 17.01 13.34
CA GLU A 15 -10.37 18.42 13.68
C GLU A 15 -10.12 18.67 15.17
N SER A 16 -10.68 17.82 16.04
CA SER A 16 -10.48 17.93 17.48
C SER A 16 -9.01 17.77 17.85
N ALA A 17 -8.33 16.79 17.24
CA ALA A 17 -6.90 16.58 17.44
C ALA A 17 -6.07 17.77 16.93
N TYR A 18 -6.36 18.27 15.74
CA TYR A 18 -5.66 19.41 15.18
C TYR A 18 -5.82 20.68 16.03
N ALA A 19 -7.04 20.94 16.53
CA ALA A 19 -7.35 22.08 17.40
C ALA A 19 -6.62 22.02 18.75
N GLN A 20 -6.29 20.82 19.24
CA GLN A 20 -5.48 20.62 20.45
C GLN A 20 -3.96 20.68 20.17
N GLY A 21 -3.55 21.01 18.95
CA GLY A 21 -2.14 21.17 18.56
C GLY A 21 -1.46 19.90 18.08
N TYR A 22 -2.17 18.79 17.92
CA TYR A 22 -1.58 17.57 17.35
C TYR A 22 -1.32 17.75 15.84
N ARG A 23 -0.14 17.27 15.38
CA ARG A 23 0.31 17.33 13.97
C ARG A 23 0.78 15.99 13.41
N ARG A 24 0.66 14.91 14.19
CA ARG A 24 0.88 13.53 13.76
C ARG A 24 -0.33 12.74 14.20
N LEU A 25 -1.16 12.33 13.25
CA LEU A 25 -2.49 11.82 13.52
C LEU A 25 -2.63 10.43 12.91
N ILE A 26 -3.02 9.46 13.73
CA ILE A 26 -3.43 8.13 13.23
C ILE A 26 -4.95 8.18 13.05
N TYR A 27 -5.43 7.87 11.85
CA TYR A 27 -6.87 7.92 11.53
C TYR A 27 -7.35 6.61 10.88
N GLN A 28 -8.67 6.42 10.87
CA GLN A 28 -9.31 5.29 10.21
C GLN A 28 -9.98 5.74 8.90
N PRO A 29 -9.55 5.20 7.74
CA PRO A 29 -9.94 5.73 6.43
C PRO A 29 -11.42 5.51 6.09
N SER A 30 -12.08 4.52 6.70
CA SER A 30 -13.51 4.24 6.47
C SER A 30 -14.46 5.33 7.00
N TYR A 31 -13.98 6.23 7.87
CA TYR A 31 -14.80 7.25 8.55
C TYR A 31 -14.25 8.66 8.39
N THR A 32 -13.26 8.85 7.51
CA THR A 32 -12.60 10.14 7.33
C THR A 32 -12.80 10.61 5.90
N GLU A 33 -13.50 11.72 5.75
CA GLU A 33 -13.75 12.31 4.44
C GLU A 33 -12.45 12.80 3.78
N PRO A 34 -12.27 12.58 2.47
CA PRO A 34 -11.09 13.06 1.73
C PRO A 34 -10.82 14.55 1.88
N GLU A 35 -11.87 15.37 2.01
CA GLU A 35 -11.76 16.82 2.24
C GLU A 35 -10.98 17.15 3.52
N LEU A 36 -11.17 16.35 4.58
CA LEU A 36 -10.42 16.52 5.82
C LEU A 36 -8.96 16.12 5.60
N LEU A 37 -8.70 15.06 4.84
CA LEU A 37 -7.35 14.64 4.51
C LEU A 37 -6.62 15.75 3.73
N LEU A 38 -7.25 16.30 2.70
CA LEU A 38 -6.70 17.40 1.91
C LEU A 38 -6.42 18.63 2.78
N LYS A 39 -7.40 19.03 3.60
CA LYS A 39 -7.28 20.21 4.46
C LYS A 39 -6.14 20.08 5.47
N TYR A 40 -6.06 18.95 6.17
CA TYR A 40 -5.11 18.81 7.28
C TYR A 40 -3.74 18.29 6.85
N SER A 41 -3.61 17.65 5.68
CA SER A 41 -2.31 17.22 5.14
C SER A 41 -1.36 18.37 4.79
N GLU A 42 -1.84 19.61 4.75
CA GLU A 42 -0.99 20.79 4.52
C GLU A 42 -0.05 21.10 5.70
N ASP A 43 -0.45 20.75 6.92
CA ASP A 43 0.29 21.09 8.15
C ASP A 43 0.47 19.89 9.10
N ALA A 44 -0.26 18.78 8.89
CA ALA A 44 -0.19 17.59 9.73
C ALA A 44 0.18 16.33 8.93
N LEU A 45 0.97 15.47 9.55
CA LEU A 45 1.24 14.11 9.08
C LEU A 45 0.05 13.20 9.45
N LEU A 46 -0.65 12.71 8.43
CA LEU A 46 -1.76 11.79 8.58
C LEU A 46 -1.28 10.37 8.27
N ILE A 47 -1.55 9.43 9.17
CA ILE A 47 -1.12 8.03 9.09
C ILE A 47 -2.36 7.15 9.21
N CYS A 48 -2.54 6.19 8.31
CA CYS A 48 -3.58 5.19 8.44
C CYS A 48 -3.07 3.80 8.10
N GLY A 49 -3.69 2.79 8.71
CA GLY A 49 -3.59 1.40 8.28
C GLY A 49 -4.85 1.02 7.51
N THR A 50 -4.70 0.29 6.41
CA THR A 50 -5.81 -0.25 5.62
C THR A 50 -5.42 -1.57 4.97
N PHE A 51 -6.37 -2.20 4.29
CA PHE A 51 -6.15 -3.48 3.60
C PHE A 51 -5.95 -3.24 2.11
N GLY A 52 -4.88 -3.81 1.55
CA GLY A 52 -4.57 -3.79 0.12
C GLY A 52 -3.39 -4.72 -0.15
N ALA A 53 -3.37 -5.34 -1.33
CA ALA A 53 -2.33 -6.27 -1.73
C ALA A 53 -1.17 -5.58 -2.49
N ASP A 54 -1.39 -4.34 -2.93
CA ASP A 54 -0.47 -3.50 -3.70
C ASP A 54 -0.72 -2.02 -3.35
N VAL A 55 0.16 -1.12 -3.79
CA VAL A 55 0.05 0.32 -3.47
C VAL A 55 -1.24 0.95 -3.99
N MET A 56 -1.77 0.48 -5.12
CA MET A 56 -3.00 1.01 -5.70
C MET A 56 -4.21 0.65 -4.82
N SER A 57 -4.35 -0.62 -4.43
CA SER A 57 -5.43 -1.06 -3.55
C SER A 57 -5.36 -0.43 -2.16
N VAL A 58 -4.15 -0.18 -1.64
CA VAL A 58 -3.96 0.57 -0.39
C VAL A 58 -4.37 2.05 -0.56
N PHE A 59 -3.96 2.69 -1.66
CA PHE A 59 -4.35 4.06 -1.98
C PHE A 59 -5.87 4.20 -2.07
N MET A 60 -6.53 3.36 -2.87
CA MET A 60 -7.98 3.35 -3.01
C MET A 60 -8.70 3.05 -1.70
N SER A 61 -8.15 2.16 -0.87
CA SER A 61 -8.74 1.87 0.44
C SER A 61 -8.57 2.99 1.46
N THR A 62 -7.67 3.95 1.21
CA THR A 62 -7.53 5.18 2.01
C THR A 62 -8.67 6.16 1.68
N MET A 63 -9.22 6.07 0.47
CA MET A 63 -10.32 6.89 -0.06
C MET A 63 -11.70 6.28 0.14
N ARG A 64 -11.84 5.31 1.06
CA ARG A 64 -13.05 4.50 1.19
C ARG A 64 -14.31 5.29 1.54
N ALA A 65 -14.17 6.44 2.21
CA ALA A 65 -15.29 7.34 2.51
C ALA A 65 -15.88 8.03 1.26
N GLY A 66 -15.18 8.00 0.11
CA GLY A 66 -15.65 8.52 -1.16
C GLY A 66 -14.69 9.55 -1.76
N GLY A 67 -15.18 10.44 -2.62
CA GLY A 67 -14.45 11.63 -3.06
C GLY A 67 -14.38 11.86 -4.57
N GLY A 68 -14.46 10.80 -5.37
CA GLY A 68 -14.36 10.87 -6.83
C GLY A 68 -12.96 11.23 -7.34
N THR A 69 -12.76 11.11 -8.65
CA THR A 69 -11.43 11.14 -9.28
C THR A 69 -10.64 12.43 -9.06
N ALA A 70 -11.29 13.60 -9.00
CA ALA A 70 -10.61 14.86 -8.73
C ALA A 70 -9.96 14.92 -7.34
N LYS A 71 -10.57 14.29 -6.33
CA LYS A 71 -9.99 14.22 -4.98
C LYS A 71 -8.94 13.13 -4.87
N GLU A 72 -9.08 12.04 -5.63
CA GLU A 72 -8.06 11.00 -5.74
C GLU A 72 -6.75 11.61 -6.28
N GLU A 73 -6.80 12.36 -7.38
CA GLU A 73 -5.64 13.08 -7.91
C GLU A 73 -5.03 14.04 -6.88
N ALA A 74 -5.86 14.89 -6.28
CA ALA A 74 -5.39 15.88 -5.30
C ALA A 74 -4.74 15.22 -4.08
N LEU A 75 -5.28 14.09 -3.61
CA LEU A 75 -4.70 13.36 -2.48
C LEU A 75 -3.46 12.58 -2.85
N LEU A 76 -3.38 12.00 -4.06
CA LEU A 76 -2.15 11.40 -4.56
C LEU A 76 -0.99 12.40 -4.47
N GLY A 77 -1.23 13.66 -4.84
CA GLY A 77 -0.25 14.74 -4.71
C GLY A 77 0.15 15.09 -3.26
N ARG A 78 -0.59 14.62 -2.25
CA ARG A 78 -0.29 14.80 -0.81
C ARG A 78 0.32 13.56 -0.16
N VAL A 79 0.27 12.40 -0.82
CA VAL A 79 0.84 11.15 -0.28
C VAL A 79 2.36 11.27 -0.21
N VAL A 80 2.93 11.07 0.97
CA VAL A 80 4.38 11.00 1.18
C VAL A 80 4.92 9.59 0.95
N ALA A 81 4.18 8.58 1.41
CA ALA A 81 4.57 7.18 1.32
C ALA A 81 3.35 6.24 1.35
N ILE A 82 3.46 5.10 0.67
CA ILE A 82 2.53 3.97 0.79
C ILE A 82 3.34 2.69 0.90
N ALA A 83 3.06 1.88 1.91
CA ALA A 83 3.63 0.55 2.06
C ALA A 83 2.50 -0.49 2.02
N ALA A 84 2.50 -1.34 1.01
CA ALA A 84 1.62 -2.51 0.93
C ALA A 84 2.45 -3.75 1.22
N THR A 85 2.24 -4.38 2.38
CA THR A 85 3.06 -5.51 2.84
C THR A 85 2.26 -6.81 2.85
N THR A 86 2.85 -7.89 2.35
CA THR A 86 2.27 -9.23 2.41
C THR A 86 3.16 -10.13 3.28
N PRO A 87 2.66 -10.64 4.43
CA PRO A 87 3.42 -11.49 5.31
C PRO A 87 3.40 -12.96 4.86
N PHE A 88 4.53 -13.64 5.06
CA PHE A 88 4.76 -15.06 4.81
C PHE A 88 5.29 -15.72 6.09
N PRO A 89 4.50 -16.56 6.76
CA PRO A 89 5.00 -17.38 7.85
C PRO A 89 6.07 -18.37 7.36
N SER A 90 7.22 -18.39 8.03
CA SER A 90 8.33 -19.33 7.81
C SER A 90 8.79 -19.96 9.12
N ASN A 91 9.64 -20.98 9.05
CA ASN A 91 10.14 -21.69 10.23
C ASN A 91 10.96 -20.79 11.19
N ASP A 92 11.55 -19.71 10.68
CA ASP A 92 12.39 -18.76 11.41
C ASP A 92 11.71 -17.41 11.69
N GLY A 93 10.40 -17.29 11.43
CA GLY A 93 9.62 -16.09 11.74
C GLY A 93 8.64 -15.69 10.64
N ILE A 94 8.40 -14.39 10.50
CA ILE A 94 7.58 -13.85 9.42
C ILE A 94 8.51 -13.15 8.44
N LYS A 95 8.48 -13.58 7.17
CA LYS A 95 9.07 -12.82 6.06
C LYS A 95 7.99 -11.90 5.48
N MET A 96 8.40 -10.79 4.90
CA MET A 96 7.47 -9.86 4.27
C MET A 96 8.00 -9.48 2.90
N VAL A 97 7.11 -9.42 1.93
CA VAL A 97 7.33 -8.69 0.68
C VAL A 97 6.54 -7.39 0.74
N ALA A 98 6.97 -6.40 -0.03
CA ALA A 98 6.27 -5.12 -0.04
C ALA A 98 6.36 -4.43 -1.40
N ASP A 99 5.27 -3.75 -1.77
CA ASP A 99 5.38 -2.57 -2.61
C ASP A 99 5.58 -1.36 -1.72
N LEU A 100 6.58 -0.55 -2.05
CA LEU A 100 6.85 0.71 -1.38
C LEU A 100 6.83 1.84 -2.42
N TYR A 101 5.88 2.75 -2.25
CA TYR A 101 5.87 4.04 -2.93
C TYR A 101 6.41 5.11 -1.99
N LEU A 102 7.32 5.93 -2.47
CA LEU A 102 7.79 7.14 -1.79
C LEU A 102 7.68 8.31 -2.77
N ALA A 103 7.04 9.39 -2.35
CA ALA A 103 6.97 10.59 -3.16
C ALA A 103 8.38 11.18 -3.33
N ASN A 104 8.81 11.33 -4.58
CA ASN A 104 10.17 11.75 -4.94
C ASN A 104 10.19 13.12 -5.65
N GLN A 105 9.28 14.02 -5.28
CA GLN A 105 9.07 15.35 -5.88
C GLN A 105 8.63 15.34 -7.36
N SER A 106 8.40 14.17 -7.97
CA SER A 106 7.70 14.08 -9.24
C SER A 106 6.34 14.75 -9.12
N SER A 107 6.08 15.75 -9.97
CA SER A 107 4.73 16.29 -10.11
C SER A 107 3.81 15.16 -10.53
N THR A 108 2.65 15.05 -9.89
CA THR A 108 1.59 14.15 -10.31
C THR A 108 1.05 14.50 -11.71
N GLY A 109 1.44 15.65 -12.29
CA GLY A 109 0.87 16.12 -13.55
C GLY A 109 -0.64 16.28 -13.44
N LYS A 110 -1.33 16.22 -14.58
CA LYS A 110 -2.80 16.12 -14.62
C LYS A 110 -3.15 14.64 -14.78
N ILE A 111 -3.41 13.95 -13.67
CA ILE A 111 -3.85 12.55 -13.67
C ILE A 111 -5.38 12.56 -13.55
N SER A 112 -6.06 12.08 -14.57
CA SER A 112 -7.52 12.23 -14.70
C SER A 112 -8.28 10.92 -14.68
N THR A 113 -7.58 9.78 -14.68
CA THR A 113 -8.17 8.45 -14.75
C THR A 113 -7.57 7.50 -13.71
N PHE A 114 -8.34 6.46 -13.37
CA PHE A 114 -7.91 5.39 -12.48
C PHE A 114 -6.64 4.70 -12.98
N ASP A 115 -6.59 4.38 -14.28
CA ASP A 115 -5.45 3.71 -14.90
C ASP A 115 -4.18 4.58 -14.84
N GLU A 116 -4.31 5.90 -15.01
CA GLU A 116 -3.19 6.84 -14.88
C GLU A 116 -2.66 6.90 -13.43
N ILE A 117 -3.54 6.84 -12.42
CA ILE A 117 -3.12 6.74 -11.00
C ILE A 117 -2.35 5.44 -10.77
N GLU A 118 -2.87 4.31 -11.25
CA GLU A 118 -2.24 3.01 -11.11
C GLU A 118 -0.85 3.00 -11.77
N GLN A 119 -0.75 3.47 -13.02
CA GLN A 119 0.52 3.56 -13.74
C GLN A 119 1.51 4.51 -13.04
N PHE A 120 1.04 5.65 -12.53
CA PHE A 120 1.88 6.57 -11.78
C PHE A 120 2.48 5.89 -10.54
N LEU A 121 1.65 5.23 -9.73
CA LEU A 121 2.11 4.54 -8.51
C LEU A 121 3.10 3.42 -8.84
N ILE A 122 2.78 2.56 -9.82
CA ILE A 122 3.64 1.44 -10.25
C ILE A 122 4.98 1.94 -10.80
N GLY A 123 4.96 3.05 -11.55
CA GLY A 123 6.14 3.68 -12.14
C GLY A 123 7.09 4.30 -11.11
N HIS A 124 6.60 4.61 -9.91
CA HIS A 124 7.35 5.29 -8.84
C HIS A 124 7.57 4.41 -7.60
N LEU A 125 7.41 3.09 -7.74
CA LEU A 125 7.78 2.14 -6.69
C LEU A 125 9.29 2.15 -6.48
N VAL A 126 9.71 2.32 -5.22
CA VAL A 126 11.12 2.15 -4.79
C VAL A 126 11.44 0.71 -4.39
N ALA A 127 10.40 -0.08 -4.09
CA ALA A 127 10.49 -1.53 -3.90
C ALA A 127 9.24 -2.18 -4.48
N ARG A 128 9.42 -3.33 -5.12
CA ARG A 128 8.36 -4.12 -5.75
C ARG A 128 8.23 -5.47 -5.07
N TRP A 129 7.00 -5.87 -4.73
CA TRP A 129 6.79 -7.15 -4.06
C TRP A 129 7.21 -8.34 -4.93
N GLN A 130 7.16 -8.20 -6.26
CA GLN A 130 7.55 -9.25 -7.22
C GLN A 130 9.01 -9.65 -7.05
N ASP A 131 9.90 -8.67 -6.88
CA ASP A 131 11.33 -8.91 -6.75
C ASP A 131 11.61 -9.64 -5.43
N GLY A 132 11.02 -9.16 -4.33
CA GLY A 132 11.12 -9.82 -3.03
C GLY A 132 10.49 -11.22 -3.00
N LEU A 133 9.40 -11.44 -3.74
CA LEU A 133 8.80 -12.76 -3.83
C LEU A 133 9.63 -13.72 -4.68
N ALA A 134 10.24 -13.24 -5.76
CA ALA A 134 11.17 -14.04 -6.55
C ALA A 134 12.33 -14.54 -5.67
N ASP A 135 12.92 -13.66 -4.86
CA ASP A 135 14.00 -14.03 -3.93
C ASP A 135 13.55 -15.09 -2.92
N LEU A 136 12.36 -14.96 -2.35
CA LEU A 136 11.81 -15.93 -1.39
C LEU A 136 11.45 -17.29 -2.02
N LEU A 137 11.02 -17.29 -3.28
CA LEU A 137 10.77 -18.51 -4.05
C LEU A 137 12.09 -19.19 -4.44
N ASP A 138 13.08 -18.40 -4.85
CA ASP A 138 14.42 -18.86 -5.24
C ASP A 138 15.17 -19.49 -4.07
N SER A 139 15.02 -18.92 -2.87
CA SER A 139 15.61 -19.44 -1.65
C SER A 139 14.83 -20.63 -1.06
N GLY A 140 13.68 -20.99 -1.63
CA GLY A 140 12.79 -22.04 -1.12
C GLY A 140 12.17 -21.72 0.25
N ILE A 141 12.17 -20.46 0.68
CA ILE A 141 11.55 -20.04 1.96
C ILE A 141 10.03 -20.00 1.81
N VAL A 142 9.56 -19.64 0.60
CA VAL A 142 8.14 -19.61 0.24
C VAL A 142 7.91 -20.57 -0.93
N SER A 143 6.82 -21.32 -0.88
CA SER A 143 6.35 -22.13 -2.01
C SER A 143 5.36 -21.36 -2.90
N VAL A 144 5.16 -21.83 -4.12
CA VAL A 144 4.16 -21.28 -5.06
C VAL A 144 2.74 -21.31 -4.45
N ASP A 145 2.41 -22.34 -3.69
CA ASP A 145 1.09 -22.45 -3.05
C ASP A 145 0.94 -21.47 -1.90
N GLN A 146 1.99 -21.29 -1.08
CA GLN A 146 2.01 -20.26 -0.04
C GLN A 146 1.86 -18.85 -0.65
N ALA A 147 2.53 -18.58 -1.78
CA ALA A 147 2.37 -17.34 -2.53
C ALA A 147 0.92 -17.09 -2.97
N LYS A 148 0.25 -18.10 -3.55
CA LYS A 148 -1.16 -17.98 -3.96
C LYS A 148 -2.09 -17.73 -2.77
N THR A 149 -1.85 -18.39 -1.64
CA THR A 149 -2.65 -18.21 -0.42
C THR A 149 -2.48 -16.81 0.17
N ALA A 150 -1.27 -16.27 0.17
CA ALA A 150 -0.98 -14.95 0.75
C ALA A 150 -1.57 -13.79 -0.06
N PHE A 151 -1.83 -13.99 -1.35
CA PHE A 151 -2.43 -13.00 -2.25
C PHE A 151 -3.81 -13.46 -2.77
N PRO A 152 -4.84 -13.51 -1.91
CA PRO A 152 -6.14 -14.04 -2.30
C PRO A 152 -6.77 -13.21 -3.41
N ARG A 153 -7.16 -13.87 -4.51
CA ARG A 153 -7.88 -13.28 -5.66
C ARG A 153 -7.12 -12.15 -6.40
N SER A 154 -5.81 -12.07 -6.25
CA SER A 154 -4.99 -11.14 -7.03
C SER A 154 -4.72 -11.73 -8.42
N ARG A 155 -5.08 -11.01 -9.49
CA ARG A 155 -4.70 -11.40 -10.86
C ARG A 155 -3.20 -11.18 -11.12
N ASN A 156 -2.62 -10.21 -10.40
CA ASN A 156 -1.22 -9.85 -10.53
C ASN A 156 -0.30 -10.97 -10.03
N ILE A 157 -0.67 -11.68 -8.94
CA ILE A 157 0.11 -12.83 -8.47
C ILE A 157 0.05 -14.00 -9.45
N GLU A 158 -1.10 -14.27 -10.07
CA GLU A 158 -1.25 -15.35 -11.06
C GLU A 158 -0.37 -15.10 -12.29
N ALA A 159 -0.39 -13.87 -12.81
CA ALA A 159 0.44 -13.46 -13.93
C ALA A 159 1.94 -13.57 -13.59
N PHE A 160 2.35 -13.07 -12.41
CA PHE A 160 3.72 -13.16 -11.93
C PHE A 160 4.21 -14.61 -11.83
N LEU A 161 3.46 -15.47 -11.11
CA LEU A 161 3.85 -16.87 -10.91
C LEU A 161 3.92 -17.64 -12.24
N THR A 162 3.01 -17.35 -13.17
CA THR A 162 3.05 -17.94 -14.52
C THR A 162 4.33 -17.54 -15.27
N GLY A 163 4.71 -16.26 -15.22
CA GLY A 163 5.96 -15.77 -15.81
C GLY A 163 7.20 -16.37 -15.16
N TYR A 164 7.23 -16.37 -13.84
CA TYR A 164 8.31 -16.94 -13.03
C TYR A 164 8.56 -18.43 -13.33
N LEU A 165 7.49 -19.24 -13.36
CA LEU A 165 7.60 -20.68 -13.64
C LEU A 165 8.09 -20.97 -15.07
N LYS A 166 7.70 -20.15 -16.05
CA LYS A 166 8.19 -20.27 -17.44
C LYS A 166 9.69 -20.00 -17.54
N GLN A 167 10.23 -19.10 -16.72
CA GLN A 167 11.66 -18.80 -16.69
C GLN A 167 12.48 -19.86 -15.94
N LYS A 168 11.91 -20.48 -14.90
CA LYS A 168 12.55 -21.54 -14.09
C LYS A 168 12.51 -22.93 -14.70
N THR A 169 11.59 -23.19 -15.64
CA THR A 169 11.57 -24.43 -16.41
C THR A 169 12.54 -24.27 -17.58
N PRO A 170 13.73 -24.93 -17.59
CA PRO A 170 14.53 -24.96 -18.80
C PRO A 170 13.67 -25.61 -19.88
N LEU A 171 13.75 -25.13 -21.12
CA LEU A 171 13.30 -25.90 -22.28
C LEU A 171 13.84 -27.32 -22.10
N ALA A 172 12.94 -28.27 -21.81
CA ALA A 172 13.29 -29.67 -21.82
C ALA A 172 13.90 -29.94 -23.20
N ALA A 173 15.18 -30.29 -23.20
CA ALA A 173 15.95 -30.53 -24.40
C ALA A 173 15.19 -31.48 -25.33
N SER A 174 14.99 -31.00 -26.57
CA SER A 174 14.60 -31.77 -27.75
C SER A 174 15.53 -32.94 -28.00
#